data_AF-D8SQ07-F1
#
_entry.id   AF-D8SQ07-F1
#
_cell.length_a   1.000
_cell.length_b   1.000
_cell.length_c   1.000
_cell.angle_alpha   90.00
_cell.angle_beta   90.00
_cell.angle_gamma   90.00
#
_symmetry.space_group_name_H-M   'P 1'
#
loop_
_entity.id
_entity.type
_entity.pdbx_description
1 polymer ?
#
loop_
_entity_poly.entity_id
_entity_poly.type
_entity_poly.pdbx_seq_one_letter_code
_entity_poly.pdbx_strand_id
1 'polypeptide(L)'
;TCILPPPLDPNKPTLVLDMDNTLIHAQEGKATLRLFSGKVVPLERYMVAKRPGVDEFLRDMAKLYEIVVFTAAMQYYADKILDKLDPEGLITHRLYRDSCVSCDGGETMIKDLSRLGRDLKRVVIVDDNPHSFSLQPRNGIPIPAF
;
A
#
# COMPACT_ATOMS: atom_id res chain seq x y z
N THR A 1 8.27 19.56 1.42
CA THR A 1 7.71 19.21 2.74
C THR A 1 7.61 17.70 2.83
N CYS A 2 8.00 17.11 3.96
CA CYS A 2 7.93 15.67 4.17
C CYS A 2 6.47 15.23 4.34
N ILE A 3 6.11 14.05 3.81
CA ILE A 3 4.74 13.52 3.86
C ILE A 3 4.46 12.64 5.08
N LEU A 4 5.51 12.24 5.81
CA LEU A 4 5.39 11.57 7.10
C LEU A 4 5.81 12.50 8.24
N PRO A 5 5.26 12.31 9.45
CA PRO A 5 5.82 12.92 10.65
C PRO A 5 7.25 12.38 10.93
N PRO A 6 8.00 13.02 11.86
CA PRO A 6 9.26 12.48 12.35
C PRO A 6 9.11 11.01 12.81
N PRO A 7 10.13 10.16 12.60
CA PRO A 7 10.07 8.76 12.97
C PRO A 7 9.89 8.60 14.48
N LEU A 8 9.07 7.62 14.89
CA LEU A 8 8.87 7.28 16.30
C LEU A 8 10.15 6.73 16.94
N ASP A 9 10.92 5.94 16.18
CA ASP A 9 12.25 5.45 16.54
C ASP A 9 13.24 5.77 15.41
N PRO A 10 14.12 6.79 15.57
CA PRO A 10 15.12 7.16 14.57
C PRO A 10 16.14 6.04 14.27
N ASN A 11 16.29 5.06 15.15
CA ASN A 11 17.21 3.93 14.97
C ASN A 11 16.57 2.78 14.19
N LYS A 12 15.29 2.84 13.87
CA LYS A 12 14.62 1.80 13.08
C LYS A 12 14.63 2.14 11.59
N PRO A 13 15.09 1.25 10.70
CA PRO A 13 14.96 1.46 9.25
C PRO A 13 13.48 1.42 8.83
N THR A 14 13.17 1.99 7.66
CA THR A 14 11.79 2.04 7.12
C THR A 14 11.60 0.99 6.03
N LEU A 15 10.59 0.15 6.18
CA LEU A 15 10.12 -0.79 5.17
C LEU A 15 8.82 -0.25 4.56
N VAL A 16 8.89 0.11 3.29
CA VAL A 16 7.75 0.55 2.49
C VAL A 16 7.16 -0.66 1.77
N LEU A 17 5.86 -0.88 1.91
CA LEU A 17 5.14 -1.99 1.29
C LEU A 17 4.05 -1.46 0.39
N ASP A 18 4.00 -1.93 -0.85
CA ASP A 18 2.79 -1.81 -1.65
C ASP A 18 1.66 -2.71 -1.10
N MET A 19 0.41 -2.50 -1.54
CA MET A 19 -0.75 -3.26 -1.10
C MET A 19 -1.24 -4.27 -2.16
N ASP A 20 -1.81 -3.79 -3.27
CA ASP A 20 -2.48 -4.63 -4.29
C ASP A 20 -1.44 -5.38 -5.13
N ASN A 21 -1.62 -6.70 -5.31
CA ASN A 21 -0.64 -7.64 -5.89
C ASN A 21 0.66 -7.79 -5.08
N THR A 22 0.82 -7.09 -3.95
CA THR A 22 1.96 -7.21 -3.05
C THR A 22 1.61 -7.93 -1.75
N LEU A 23 0.73 -7.38 -0.92
CA LEU A 23 0.28 -7.98 0.36
C LEU A 23 -1.03 -8.75 0.19
N ILE A 24 -1.86 -8.33 -0.76
CA ILE A 24 -3.18 -8.88 -1.06
C ILE A 24 -3.38 -8.94 -2.57
N HIS A 25 -4.32 -9.76 -3.01
CA HIS A 25 -4.86 -9.71 -4.37
C HIS A 25 -6.35 -9.38 -4.28
N ALA A 26 -6.81 -8.38 -5.02
CA ALA A 26 -8.21 -7.97 -5.03
C ALA A 26 -8.82 -8.16 -6.41
N GLN A 27 -9.92 -8.90 -6.47
CA GLN A 27 -10.70 -9.08 -7.68
C GLN A 27 -12.04 -8.33 -7.56
N GLU A 28 -12.31 -7.44 -8.51
CA GLU A 28 -13.59 -6.76 -8.61
C GLU A 28 -14.68 -7.74 -9.08
N GLY A 29 -15.78 -7.77 -8.34
CA GLY A 29 -16.99 -8.51 -8.65
C GLY A 29 -18.13 -7.56 -8.99
N LYS A 30 -18.88 -7.86 -10.04
CA LYS A 30 -20.07 -7.12 -10.44
C LYS A 30 -21.29 -7.70 -9.73
N ALA A 31 -21.93 -6.93 -8.86
CA ALA A 31 -23.23 -7.26 -8.28
C ALA A 31 -24.21 -6.11 -8.49
N THR A 32 -25.51 -6.40 -8.45
CA THR A 32 -26.57 -5.39 -8.55
C THR A 32 -27.65 -5.64 -7.52
N LEU A 33 -28.16 -4.59 -6.89
CA LEU A 33 -29.32 -4.66 -5.98
C LEU A 33 -30.55 -4.11 -6.70
N ARG A 34 -31.66 -4.85 -6.68
CA ARG A 34 -32.97 -4.35 -7.12
C ARG A 34 -33.74 -3.85 -5.91
N LEU A 35 -34.04 -2.56 -5.88
CA LEU A 35 -34.81 -1.92 -4.83
C LEU A 35 -36.31 -2.21 -4.99
N PHE A 36 -37.09 -2.09 -3.91
CA PHE A 36 -38.56 -2.20 -3.97
C PHE A 36 -39.20 -1.16 -4.90
N SER A 37 -38.52 -0.03 -5.14
CA SER A 37 -38.91 0.97 -6.14
C SER A 37 -38.69 0.53 -7.60
N GLY A 38 -38.15 -0.67 -7.83
CA GLY A 38 -37.80 -1.20 -9.14
C GLY A 38 -36.43 -0.74 -9.67
N LYS A 39 -35.79 0.26 -9.04
CA LYS A 39 -34.46 0.76 -9.41
C LYS A 39 -33.39 -0.31 -9.18
N VAL A 40 -32.51 -0.50 -10.17
CA VAL A 40 -31.32 -1.34 -10.06
C VAL A 40 -30.12 -0.47 -9.75
N VAL A 41 -29.39 -0.78 -8.67
CA VAL A 41 -28.16 -0.08 -8.29
C VAL A 41 -26.97 -1.03 -8.38
N PRO A 42 -25.84 -0.60 -8.98
CA PRO A 42 -24.63 -1.40 -8.96
C PRO A 42 -24.09 -1.50 -7.52
N LEU A 43 -23.54 -2.66 -7.19
CA LEU A 43 -22.80 -2.92 -5.97
C LEU A 43 -21.37 -3.26 -6.36
N GLU A 44 -20.43 -2.42 -5.93
CA GLU A 44 -19.02 -2.77 -5.96
C GLU A 44 -18.76 -3.86 -4.92
N ARG A 45 -18.29 -5.02 -5.37
CA ARG A 45 -17.79 -6.08 -4.50
C ARG A 45 -16.33 -6.32 -4.82
N TYR A 46 -15.52 -6.45 -3.78
CA TYR A 46 -14.13 -6.87 -3.93
C TYR A 46 -13.96 -8.18 -3.17
N MET A 47 -13.46 -9.19 -3.86
CA MET A 47 -12.97 -10.42 -3.25
C MET A 47 -11.48 -10.22 -3.01
N VAL A 48 -11.07 -10.20 -1.74
CA VAL A 48 -9.69 -9.92 -1.35
C VAL A 48 -9.07 -11.17 -0.77
N ALA A 49 -8.01 -11.65 -1.43
CA ALA A 49 -7.17 -12.74 -0.95
C ALA A 49 -5.93 -12.16 -0.25
N LYS A 50 -5.56 -12.74 0.88
CA LYS A 50 -4.30 -12.42 1.56
C LYS A 50 -3.17 -13.19 0.89
N ARG A 51 -2.02 -12.55 0.68
CA ARG A 51 -0.82 -13.28 0.26
C ARG A 51 -0.43 -14.28 1.36
N PRO A 52 -0.17 -15.55 1.03
CA PRO A 52 0.25 -16.52 2.03
C PRO A 52 1.45 -16.02 2.84
N GLY A 53 1.38 -16.14 4.17
CA GLY A 53 2.43 -15.68 5.09
C GLY A 53 2.43 -14.18 5.43
N VAL A 54 1.51 -13.36 4.88
CA VAL A 54 1.50 -11.91 5.10
C VAL A 54 1.41 -11.51 6.58
N ASP A 55 0.66 -12.26 7.39
CA ASP A 55 0.51 -11.97 8.82
C ASP A 55 1.81 -12.16 9.60
N GLU A 56 2.50 -13.27 9.34
CA GLU A 56 3.77 -13.61 9.96
C GLU A 56 4.85 -12.62 9.49
N PHE A 57 4.85 -12.31 8.19
CA PHE A 57 5.73 -11.30 7.61
C PHE A 57 5.57 -9.93 8.29
N LEU A 58 4.34 -9.43 8.44
CA LEU A 58 4.09 -8.15 9.10
C LEU A 58 4.55 -8.18 10.56
N ARG A 59 4.24 -9.24 11.31
CA ARG A 59 4.69 -9.38 12.72
C ARG A 59 6.20 -9.40 12.86
N ASP A 60 6.90 -10.11 11.98
CA ASP A 60 8.36 -10.21 12.05
C ASP A 60 9.05 -8.93 11.58
N MET A 61 8.55 -8.31 10.51
CA MET A 61 9.09 -7.05 10.04
C MET A 61 8.78 -5.90 10.99
N ALA A 62 7.66 -5.90 11.69
CA ALA A 62 7.33 -4.88 12.68
C ALA A 62 8.26 -4.87 13.89
N LYS A 63 9.03 -5.95 14.14
CA LYS A 63 10.09 -5.95 15.16
C LYS A 63 11.33 -5.20 14.68
N LEU A 64 11.58 -5.19 13.38
CA LEU A 64 12.84 -4.75 12.77
C LEU A 64 12.73 -3.39 12.05
N TYR A 65 11.55 -3.07 11.51
CA TYR A 65 11.29 -1.91 10.66
C TYR A 65 10.13 -1.05 11.18
N GLU A 66 10.19 0.24 10.88
CA GLU A 66 8.99 1.07 10.75
C GLU A 66 8.27 0.64 9.47
N ILE A 67 7.04 0.15 9.58
CA ILE A 67 6.27 -0.31 8.41
C ILE A 67 5.42 0.84 7.88
N VAL A 68 5.61 1.17 6.60
CA VAL A 68 4.81 2.15 5.87
C VAL A 68 4.13 1.44 4.71
N VAL A 69 2.81 1.36 4.71
CA VAL A 69 2.10 0.95 3.49
C VAL A 69 1.98 2.17 2.58
N PHE A 70 2.49 2.07 1.36
CA PHE A 70 2.36 3.12 0.35
C PHE A 70 1.73 2.52 -0.89
N THR A 71 0.42 2.73 -1.07
CA THR A 71 -0.37 2.16 -2.17
C THR A 71 -0.75 3.22 -3.20
N ALA A 72 -0.86 2.80 -4.46
CA ALA A 72 -1.45 3.61 -5.53
C ALA A 72 -2.99 3.60 -5.50
N ALA A 73 -3.63 2.93 -4.53
CA ALA A 73 -5.09 2.91 -4.38
C ALA A 73 -5.64 4.15 -3.64
N MET A 74 -6.94 4.40 -3.82
CA MET A 74 -7.66 5.45 -3.09
C MET A 74 -7.81 5.07 -1.62
N GLN A 75 -7.72 6.07 -0.74
CA GLN A 75 -7.76 5.87 0.71
C GLN A 75 -9.00 5.09 1.19
N TYR A 76 -10.20 5.45 0.72
CA TYR A 76 -11.46 4.82 1.15
C TYR A 76 -11.52 3.30 0.87
N TYR A 77 -10.78 2.83 -0.14
CA TYR A 77 -10.69 1.42 -0.50
C TYR A 77 -9.60 0.75 0.34
N ALA A 78 -8.41 1.34 0.39
CA ALA A 78 -7.27 0.80 1.11
C ALA A 78 -7.54 0.64 2.61
N ASP A 79 -8.19 1.63 3.25
CA ASP A 79 -8.51 1.56 4.68
C ASP A 79 -9.37 0.34 5.03
N LYS A 80 -10.39 0.02 4.22
CA LYS A 80 -11.26 -1.15 4.44
C LYS A 80 -10.50 -2.48 4.43
N ILE A 81 -9.42 -2.55 3.65
CA ILE A 81 -8.59 -3.74 3.52
C ILE A 81 -7.55 -3.77 4.64
N LEU A 82 -6.81 -2.68 4.82
CA LEU A 82 -5.73 -2.58 5.80
C LEU A 82 -6.23 -2.72 7.24
N ASP A 83 -7.42 -2.21 7.55
CA ASP A 83 -8.04 -2.39 8.88
C ASP A 83 -8.35 -3.86 9.20
N LYS A 84 -8.59 -4.69 8.18
CA LYS A 84 -8.80 -6.13 8.34
C LYS A 84 -7.50 -6.93 8.25
N LEU A 85 -6.54 -6.44 7.47
CA LEU A 85 -5.25 -7.08 7.26
C LEU A 85 -4.37 -6.95 8.50
N ASP A 86 -4.42 -5.81 9.17
CA ASP A 86 -3.56 -5.45 10.30
C ASP A 86 -4.35 -5.19 11.59
N PRO A 87 -4.99 -6.22 12.18
CA PRO A 87 -5.74 -6.09 13.42
C PRO A 87 -4.85 -5.79 14.64
N GLU A 88 -3.55 -6.02 14.53
CA GLU A 88 -2.55 -5.81 15.59
C GLU A 88 -1.98 -4.37 15.58
N GLY A 89 -2.25 -3.57 14.54
CA GLY A 89 -1.77 -2.20 14.41
C GLY A 89 -0.26 -2.10 14.17
N LEU A 90 0.30 -3.02 13.39
CA LEU A 90 1.73 -3.14 13.06
C LEU A 90 2.18 -2.12 12.00
N ILE A 91 1.27 -1.69 11.12
CA ILE A 91 1.53 -0.66 10.10
C ILE A 91 1.57 0.71 10.78
N THR A 92 2.75 1.35 10.76
CA THR A 92 2.98 2.64 11.43
C THR A 92 2.32 3.79 10.67
N HIS A 93 2.42 3.78 9.33
CA HIS A 93 1.84 4.81 8.48
C HIS A 93 1.23 4.22 7.21
N ARG A 94 0.19 4.90 6.70
CA ARG A 94 -0.47 4.57 5.44
C ARG A 94 -0.41 5.78 4.52
N LEU A 95 0.09 5.58 3.32
CA LEU A 95 0.17 6.55 2.23
C LEU A 95 -0.61 5.99 1.04
N TYR A 96 -1.38 6.86 0.39
CA TYR A 96 -2.34 6.48 -0.65
C TYR A 96 -2.03 7.19 -1.96
N ARG A 97 -2.91 7.02 -2.97
CA ARG A 97 -2.79 7.63 -4.29
C ARG A 97 -2.43 9.12 -4.28
N ASP A 98 -3.05 9.91 -3.41
CA ASP A 98 -2.82 11.36 -3.33
C ASP A 98 -1.40 11.73 -2.85
N SER A 99 -0.66 10.77 -2.27
CA SER A 99 0.75 10.93 -1.89
C SER A 99 1.72 10.61 -3.02
N CYS A 100 1.27 9.88 -4.05
CA CYS A 100 2.08 9.56 -5.22
C CYS A 100 2.34 10.81 -6.10
N VAL A 101 3.40 10.74 -6.89
CA VAL A 101 3.63 11.63 -8.03
C VAL A 101 2.97 11.00 -9.25
N SER A 102 2.01 11.71 -9.84
CA SER A 102 1.33 11.28 -11.07
C SER A 102 2.17 11.67 -12.29
N CYS A 103 2.47 10.70 -13.13
CA CYS A 103 3.17 10.87 -14.41
C CYS A 103 2.29 10.35 -15.56
N ASP A 104 2.63 10.72 -16.79
CA ASP A 104 1.96 10.24 -18.01
C ASP A 104 0.43 10.48 -17.99
N GLY A 105 0.01 11.65 -17.51
CA GLY A 105 -1.43 11.98 -17.42
C GLY A 105 -2.20 11.20 -16.36
N GLY A 106 -1.53 10.52 -15.42
CA GLY A 106 -2.15 9.74 -14.35
C GLY A 106 -2.14 8.23 -14.56
N GLU A 107 -1.53 7.76 -15.64
CA GLU A 107 -1.36 6.32 -15.89
C GLU A 107 -0.29 5.72 -14.96
N THR A 108 0.77 6.48 -14.67
CA THR A 108 1.88 6.03 -13.82
C THR A 108 1.85 6.74 -12.48
N MET A 109 1.71 5.97 -11.39
CA MET A 109 1.79 6.49 -10.03
C MET A 109 3.14 6.15 -9.40
N ILE A 110 3.97 7.16 -9.15
CA ILE A 110 5.31 6.98 -8.58
C ILE A 110 5.29 7.30 -7.08
N LYS A 111 5.88 6.41 -6.29
CA LYS A 111 6.07 6.51 -4.84
C LYS A 111 7.43 7.11 -4.55
N ASP A 112 7.50 8.44 -4.60
CA ASP A 112 8.76 9.18 -4.37
C ASP A 112 9.21 9.07 -2.90
N LEU A 113 10.17 8.19 -2.64
CA LEU A 113 10.70 7.89 -1.31
C LEU A 113 11.44 9.09 -0.70
N SER A 114 11.93 10.02 -1.52
CA SER A 114 12.62 11.22 -1.03
C SER A 114 11.71 12.13 -0.20
N ARG A 115 10.39 12.01 -0.38
CA ARG A 115 9.38 12.79 0.34
C ARG A 115 9.04 12.24 1.71
N LEU A 116 9.51 11.03 2.06
CA LEU A 116 9.17 10.38 3.33
C LEU A 116 9.79 11.08 4.55
N GLY A 117 10.81 11.92 4.38
CA GLY A 117 11.56 12.46 5.53
C GLY A 117 12.28 11.36 6.31
N ARG A 118 12.83 10.38 5.59
CA ARG A 118 13.66 9.27 6.11
C ARG A 118 15.00 9.27 5.37
N ASP A 119 16.06 8.78 6.01
CA ASP A 119 17.35 8.60 5.32
C ASP A 119 17.22 7.46 4.30
N LEU A 120 17.33 7.78 3.00
CA LEU A 120 17.21 6.80 1.92
C LEU A 120 18.22 5.66 2.01
N LYS A 121 19.33 5.80 2.75
CA LYS A 121 20.23 4.65 3.01
C LYS A 121 19.60 3.58 3.90
N ARG A 122 18.47 3.89 4.53
CA ARG A 122 17.75 3.08 5.52
C ARG A 122 16.28 2.87 5.17
N VAL A 123 15.93 3.11 3.91
CA VAL A 123 14.58 2.88 3.35
C VAL A 123 14.69 1.76 2.33
N VAL A 124 13.76 0.82 2.36
CA VAL A 124 13.57 -0.17 1.30
C VAL A 124 12.09 -0.22 0.93
N ILE A 125 11.78 -0.37 -0.36
CA ILE A 125 10.41 -0.57 -0.85
C ILE A 125 10.26 -1.95 -1.48
N VAL A 126 9.17 -2.64 -1.17
CA VAL A 126 8.75 -3.89 -1.79
C VAL A 126 7.46 -3.62 -2.57
N ASP A 127 7.49 -3.87 -3.86
CA ASP A 127 6.42 -3.51 -4.80
C ASP A 127 6.51 -4.43 -6.03
N ASP A 128 5.37 -4.85 -6.57
CA ASP A 128 5.32 -5.70 -7.75
C ASP A 128 5.53 -4.92 -9.06
N ASN A 129 5.35 -3.59 -9.03
CA ASN A 129 5.52 -2.72 -10.18
C ASN A 129 6.82 -1.87 -10.08
N PRO A 130 7.86 -2.16 -10.89
CA PRO A 130 9.10 -1.38 -10.89
C PRO A 130 8.94 0.11 -11.20
N HIS A 131 7.87 0.51 -11.89
CA HIS A 131 7.61 1.92 -12.16
C HIS A 131 7.27 2.70 -10.88
N SER A 132 6.67 2.05 -9.88
CA SER A 132 6.30 2.65 -8.61
C SER A 132 7.48 3.28 -7.87
N PHE A 133 8.69 2.72 -7.99
CA PHE A 133 9.90 3.21 -7.31
C PHE A 133 11.00 3.65 -8.28
N SER A 134 10.59 4.03 -9.50
CA SER A 134 11.49 4.45 -10.58
C SER A 134 12.40 5.64 -10.26
N LEU A 135 12.02 6.50 -9.31
CA LEU A 135 12.86 7.60 -8.83
C LEU A 135 13.96 7.16 -7.85
N GLN A 136 13.81 6.00 -7.21
CA GLN A 136 14.79 5.43 -6.26
C GLN A 136 14.98 3.92 -6.50
N PRO A 137 15.44 3.49 -7.69
CA PRO A 137 15.47 2.08 -8.08
C PRO A 137 16.39 1.23 -7.19
N ARG A 138 17.41 1.83 -6.59
CA ARG A 138 18.35 1.13 -5.67
C ARG A 138 17.72 0.78 -4.32
N ASN A 139 16.58 1.37 -3.99
CA ASN A 139 15.83 1.09 -2.77
C ASN A 139 14.73 0.04 -3.00
N GLY A 140 14.49 -0.36 -4.26
CA GLY A 140 13.40 -1.27 -4.61
C GLY A 140 13.80 -2.73 -4.59
N ILE A 141 12.91 -3.56 -4.04
CA ILE A 141 12.91 -5.01 -4.17
C ILE A 141 11.69 -5.36 -5.04
N PRO A 142 11.89 -5.59 -6.36
CA PRO A 142 10.81 -6.03 -7.22
C PRO A 142 10.40 -7.46 -6.84
N ILE A 143 9.10 -7.72 -6.80
CA ILE A 143 8.56 -9.05 -6.56
C ILE A 143 7.56 -9.43 -7.65
N PRO A 144 7.27 -10.73 -7.84
CA PRO A 144 6.15 -11.13 -8.69
C PRO A 144 4.83 -10.64 -8.08
N ALA A 145 3.96 -10.10 -8.96
CA ALA A 145 2.57 -9.82 -8.65
C ALA A 145 1.88 -11.09 -8.12
N PHE A 146 1.09 -10.93 -7.05
CA PHE A 146 0.30 -11.98 -6.43
C PHE A 146 -1.02 -12.23 -7.17
#